data_AF-S2CZR6-F1
#
_entry.id   AF-S2CZR6-F1
#
_cell.length_a   1.000
_cell.length_b   1.000
_cell.length_c   1.000
_cell.angle_alpha   90.00
_cell.angle_beta   90.00
_cell.angle_gamma   90.00
#
_symmetry.space_group_name_H-M   'P 1'
#
loop_
_entity.id
_entity.type
_entity.pdbx_description
1 polymer ?
#
loop_
_entity_poly.entity_id
_entity_poly.type
_entity_poly.pdbx_seq_one_letter_code
_entity_poly.pdbx_strand_id
1 'polypeptide(L)'
;MKKIPFLILSFFLFIACQSEEKSSAVGPDGWLEGNTEEKLDEVAHQLGGFSRTMVEVSYRYSELYWAGMDENWGYADHQVEHIIEAMEDGLKRRPVRAESSKSFMEETLPMMEEVIQKENKEEFIKGFQMLTSACNACHAKEGESFIMIQTPENRTSPVRF
;
A
#
# COMPACT_ATOMS: atom_id res chain seq x y z
N MET A 1 34.70 -51.23 46.82
CA MET A 1 33.22 -51.30 46.79
C MET A 1 32.72 -49.85 46.85
N LYS A 2 32.26 -49.27 45.72
CA LYS A 2 30.83 -49.16 45.31
C LYS A 2 30.01 -48.39 46.37
N LYS A 3 29.37 -47.23 46.15
CA LYS A 3 28.95 -46.45 44.96
C LYS A 3 28.66 -44.99 45.38
N ILE A 4 28.78 -44.06 44.44
CA ILE A 4 28.25 -42.68 44.48
C ILE A 4 26.74 -42.72 44.19
N PRO A 5 25.87 -41.99 44.92
CA PRO A 5 24.54 -41.61 44.42
C PRO A 5 24.61 -40.14 43.95
N PHE A 6 24.69 -39.91 42.64
CA PHE A 6 23.57 -39.75 41.71
C PHE A 6 22.78 -38.45 41.96
N LEU A 7 23.33 -37.38 41.41
CA LEU A 7 22.70 -36.08 41.21
C LEU A 7 21.78 -36.22 39.98
N ILE A 8 20.47 -36.40 40.19
CA ILE A 8 19.48 -36.40 39.09
C ILE A 8 19.11 -34.95 38.80
N LEU A 9 19.85 -34.33 37.89
CA LEU A 9 19.40 -33.14 37.21
C LEU A 9 18.30 -33.58 36.22
N SER A 10 17.04 -33.37 36.60
CA SER A 10 15.89 -33.64 35.74
C SER A 10 15.89 -32.63 34.58
N PHE A 11 16.56 -32.98 33.49
CA PHE A 11 16.48 -32.26 32.23
C PHE A 11 15.16 -32.66 31.57
N PHE A 12 14.09 -31.93 31.88
CA PHE A 12 12.84 -31.99 31.13
C PHE A 12 13.15 -31.55 29.68
N LEU A 13 13.30 -32.52 28.78
CA LEU A 13 13.21 -32.29 27.34
C LEU A 13 11.78 -31.79 27.05
N PHE A 14 11.62 -30.48 26.93
CA PHE A 14 10.52 -29.91 26.17
C PHE A 14 10.72 -30.29 24.70
N ILE A 15 10.23 -31.47 24.31
CA ILE A 15 9.95 -31.76 22.92
C ILE A 15 8.81 -30.83 22.53
N ALA A 16 9.17 -29.65 22.00
CA ALA A 16 8.22 -28.85 21.27
C ALA A 16 7.67 -29.73 20.14
N CYS A 17 6.37 -30.01 20.15
CA CYS A 17 5.69 -30.54 18.98
C CYS A 17 5.81 -29.50 17.87
N GLN A 18 6.87 -29.57 17.08
CA GLN A 18 6.92 -28.92 15.79
C GLN A 18 6.06 -29.80 14.89
N SER A 19 4.79 -29.45 14.72
CA SER A 19 3.96 -30.04 13.67
C SER A 19 4.64 -29.71 12.35
N GLU A 20 5.30 -30.67 11.73
CA GLU A 20 5.76 -30.53 10.35
C GLU A 20 4.53 -30.21 9.49
N GLU A 21 4.42 -28.97 9.02
CA GLU A 21 3.36 -28.61 8.09
C GLU A 21 3.56 -29.40 6.79
N LYS A 22 2.61 -30.27 6.50
CA LYS A 22 2.68 -31.14 5.33
C LYS A 22 2.53 -30.31 4.06
N SER A 23 3.60 -30.26 3.26
CA SER A 23 3.57 -29.68 1.92
C SER A 23 2.50 -30.35 1.04
N SER A 24 1.80 -29.55 0.25
CA SER A 24 0.75 -29.99 -0.67
C SER A 24 0.62 -29.04 -1.86
N ALA A 25 0.07 -29.50 -2.97
CA ALA A 25 -0.22 -28.68 -4.16
C ALA A 25 -1.73 -28.39 -4.26
N VAL A 26 -2.10 -27.16 -4.66
CA VAL A 26 -3.48 -26.73 -4.93
C VAL A 26 -3.57 -25.89 -6.21
N GLY A 27 -4.79 -25.67 -6.70
CA GLY A 27 -5.06 -24.91 -7.92
C GLY A 27 -4.96 -25.75 -9.22
N PRO A 28 -5.35 -25.19 -10.38
CA PRO A 28 -5.18 -25.86 -11.67
C PRO A 28 -3.72 -26.25 -11.89
N ASP A 29 -3.48 -27.48 -12.35
CA ASP A 29 -2.15 -28.02 -12.60
C ASP A 29 -1.19 -28.01 -11.39
N GLY A 30 -1.71 -27.79 -10.18
CA GLY A 30 -0.91 -27.78 -8.95
C GLY A 30 0.01 -26.58 -8.82
N TRP A 31 -0.26 -25.45 -9.48
CA TRP A 31 0.68 -24.31 -9.51
C TRP A 31 1.06 -23.74 -8.13
N LEU A 32 0.20 -23.90 -7.11
CA LEU A 32 0.42 -23.38 -5.76
C LEU A 32 0.84 -24.52 -4.82
N GLU A 33 2.14 -24.71 -4.68
CA GLU A 33 2.76 -25.80 -3.90
C GLU A 33 3.43 -25.27 -2.63
N GLY A 34 3.62 -26.15 -1.65
CA GLY A 34 4.32 -25.84 -0.39
C GLY A 34 3.48 -26.09 0.86
N ASN A 35 4.04 -25.72 2.01
CA ASN A 35 3.31 -25.58 3.27
C ASN A 35 2.38 -24.35 3.24
N THR A 36 1.68 -24.04 4.33
CA THR A 36 0.73 -22.93 4.34
C THR A 36 1.42 -21.57 4.15
N GLU A 37 2.55 -21.36 4.81
CA GLU A 37 3.33 -20.12 4.75
C GLU A 37 3.85 -19.86 3.33
N GLU A 38 4.48 -20.86 2.70
CA GLU A 38 5.00 -20.76 1.33
C GLU A 38 3.91 -20.39 0.31
N LYS A 39 2.71 -20.96 0.47
CA LYS A 39 1.58 -20.63 -0.39
C LYS A 39 1.06 -19.22 -0.17
N LEU A 40 0.99 -18.78 1.09
CA LEU A 40 0.58 -17.42 1.42
C LEU A 40 1.59 -16.40 0.90
N ASP A 41 2.89 -16.71 0.96
CA ASP A 41 3.96 -15.89 0.38
C ASP A 41 3.83 -15.78 -1.14
N GLU A 42 3.56 -16.90 -1.83
CA GLU A 42 3.33 -16.87 -3.28
C GLU A 42 2.07 -16.06 -3.64
N VAL A 43 0.97 -16.23 -2.90
CA VAL A 43 -0.25 -15.41 -3.09
C VAL A 43 0.04 -13.93 -2.82
N ALA A 44 0.75 -13.60 -1.74
CA ALA A 44 1.13 -12.24 -1.41
C ALA A 44 2.06 -11.62 -2.45
N HIS A 45 2.95 -12.42 -3.05
CA HIS A 45 3.78 -12.01 -4.17
C HIS A 45 2.93 -11.65 -5.39
N GLN A 46 1.94 -12.48 -5.76
CA GLN A 46 1.04 -12.23 -6.90
C GLN A 46 0.08 -11.05 -6.69
N LEU A 47 -0.38 -10.83 -5.46
CA LEU A 47 -1.13 -9.61 -5.08
C LEU A 47 -0.32 -8.34 -5.34
N GLY A 48 1.00 -8.45 -5.37
CA GLY A 48 1.92 -7.36 -5.63
C GLY A 48 2.12 -6.45 -4.42
N GLY A 49 3.15 -5.61 -4.52
CA GLY A 49 3.49 -4.64 -3.50
C GLY A 49 3.01 -3.24 -3.86
N PHE A 50 3.88 -2.27 -3.56
CA PHE A 50 3.62 -0.85 -3.79
C PHE A 50 3.39 -0.51 -5.27
N SER A 51 3.89 -1.30 -6.21
CA SER A 51 3.61 -1.12 -7.63
C SER A 51 2.12 -1.18 -7.96
N ARG A 52 1.37 -2.10 -7.33
CA ARG A 52 -0.08 -2.19 -7.49
C ARG A 52 -0.81 -1.01 -6.85
N THR A 53 -0.32 -0.55 -5.70
CA THR A 53 -0.82 0.69 -5.08
C THR A 53 -0.65 1.87 -6.03
N MET A 54 0.51 2.04 -6.66
CA MET A 54 0.75 3.16 -7.57
C MET A 54 -0.12 3.11 -8.83
N VAL A 55 -0.50 1.93 -9.32
CA VAL A 55 -1.48 1.80 -10.42
C VAL A 55 -2.85 2.34 -10.00
N GLU A 56 -3.33 1.95 -8.82
CA GLU A 56 -4.60 2.47 -8.30
C GLU A 56 -4.52 3.98 -8.01
N VAL A 57 -3.51 4.42 -7.27
CA VAL A 57 -3.31 5.83 -6.94
C VAL A 57 -3.21 6.67 -8.21
N SER A 58 -2.54 6.20 -9.27
CA SER A 58 -2.49 6.91 -10.55
C SER A 58 -3.87 7.09 -11.18
N TYR A 59 -4.73 6.07 -11.13
CA TYR A 59 -6.10 6.19 -11.61
C TYR A 59 -6.91 7.18 -10.75
N ARG A 60 -6.86 7.04 -9.43
CA ARG A 60 -7.58 7.91 -8.49
C ARG A 60 -7.12 9.37 -8.57
N TYR A 61 -5.81 9.61 -8.72
CA TYR A 61 -5.24 10.94 -8.92
C TYR A 61 -5.80 11.63 -10.18
N SER A 62 -5.94 10.88 -11.28
CA SER A 62 -6.55 11.41 -12.50
C SER A 62 -8.03 11.74 -12.29
N GLU A 63 -8.79 10.84 -11.65
CA GLU A 63 -10.20 11.08 -11.37
C GLU A 63 -10.41 12.25 -10.39
N LEU A 64 -9.54 12.38 -9.38
CA LEU A 64 -9.55 13.50 -8.43
C LEU A 64 -9.41 14.83 -9.16
N TYR A 65 -8.45 14.94 -10.09
CA TYR A 65 -8.29 16.14 -10.90
C TYR A 65 -9.59 16.50 -11.62
N TRP A 66 -10.16 15.55 -12.35
CA TRP A 66 -11.36 15.80 -13.13
C TRP A 66 -12.58 16.09 -12.26
N ALA A 67 -12.69 15.46 -11.10
CA ALA A 67 -13.74 15.75 -10.13
C ALA A 67 -13.69 17.22 -9.67
N GLY A 68 -12.52 17.73 -9.30
CA GLY A 68 -12.37 19.14 -8.92
C GLY A 68 -12.51 20.11 -10.10
N MET A 69 -12.11 19.71 -11.31
CA MET A 69 -12.33 20.51 -12.52
C MET A 69 -13.82 20.63 -12.87
N ASP A 70 -14.61 19.59 -12.63
CA ASP A 70 -16.06 19.59 -12.81
C ASP A 70 -16.81 20.14 -11.59
N GLU A 71 -16.10 20.53 -10.54
CA GLU A 71 -16.67 21.01 -9.27
C GLU A 71 -17.62 19.98 -8.64
N ASN A 72 -17.38 18.69 -8.92
CA ASN A 72 -18.03 17.59 -8.25
C ASN A 72 -17.26 17.22 -6.98
N TRP A 73 -17.51 17.99 -5.92
CA TRP A 73 -16.80 17.86 -4.64
C TRP A 73 -17.01 16.52 -3.96
N GLY A 74 -18.22 15.94 -4.03
CA GLY A 74 -18.47 14.61 -3.49
C GLY A 74 -17.67 13.52 -4.20
N TYR A 75 -17.45 13.66 -5.51
CA TYR A 75 -16.57 12.74 -6.24
C TYR A 75 -15.09 13.00 -5.94
N ALA A 76 -14.69 14.26 -5.76
CA ALA A 76 -13.32 14.61 -5.38
C ALA A 76 -12.96 14.04 -4.00
N ASP A 77 -13.85 14.20 -3.01
CA ASP A 77 -13.73 13.64 -1.66
C ASP A 77 -13.58 12.11 -1.71
N HIS A 78 -14.46 11.45 -2.46
CA HIS A 78 -14.37 10.00 -2.69
C HIS A 78 -13.03 9.57 -3.30
N GLN A 79 -12.49 10.31 -4.27
CA GLN A 79 -11.19 9.95 -4.87
C GLN A 79 -10.01 10.15 -3.92
N VAL A 80 -9.99 11.22 -3.11
CA VAL A 80 -8.89 11.43 -2.16
C VAL A 80 -8.93 10.40 -1.02
N GLU A 81 -10.12 10.04 -0.53
CA GLU A 81 -10.31 8.96 0.46
C GLU A 81 -9.73 7.64 -0.06
N HIS A 82 -10.06 7.28 -1.31
CA HIS A 82 -9.55 6.03 -1.89
C HIS A 82 -8.05 6.08 -2.24
N ILE A 83 -7.46 7.28 -2.41
CA ILE A 83 -5.99 7.41 -2.45
C ILE A 83 -5.40 7.07 -1.08
N ILE A 84 -5.99 7.60 0.01
CA ILE A 84 -5.53 7.33 1.38
C ILE A 84 -5.59 5.82 1.66
N GLU A 85 -6.72 5.17 1.41
CA GLU A 85 -6.90 3.72 1.62
C GLU A 85 -5.89 2.89 0.82
N ALA A 86 -5.73 3.19 -0.48
CA ALA A 86 -4.79 2.48 -1.34
C ALA A 86 -3.34 2.62 -0.84
N MET A 87 -2.98 3.81 -0.34
CA MET A 87 -1.66 4.07 0.25
C MET A 87 -1.47 3.31 1.56
N GLU A 88 -2.44 3.33 2.48
CA GLU A 88 -2.40 2.56 3.73
C GLU A 88 -2.20 1.06 3.47
N ASP A 89 -2.97 0.48 2.55
CA ASP A 89 -2.84 -0.92 2.18
C ASP A 89 -1.53 -1.22 1.45
N GLY A 90 -1.03 -0.25 0.67
CA GLY A 90 0.30 -0.32 0.07
C GLY A 90 1.42 -0.39 1.12
N LEU A 91 1.32 0.42 2.17
CA LEU A 91 2.28 0.47 3.26
C LEU A 91 2.21 -0.75 4.16
N LYS A 92 1.02 -1.34 4.39
CA LYS A 92 0.88 -2.65 5.04
C LYS A 92 1.63 -3.73 4.25
N ARG A 93 1.47 -3.75 2.92
CA ARG A 93 2.14 -4.73 2.04
C ARG A 93 3.63 -4.45 1.87
N ARG A 94 4.09 -3.20 1.99
CA ARG A 94 5.50 -2.80 1.84
C ARG A 94 5.92 -1.76 2.89
N PRO A 95 6.15 -2.18 4.15
CA PRO A 95 6.46 -1.25 5.26
C PRO A 95 7.75 -0.45 5.06
N VAL A 96 8.69 -0.96 4.24
CA VAL A 96 9.94 -0.25 3.91
C VAL A 96 9.72 1.13 3.28
N ARG A 97 8.54 1.38 2.69
CA ARG A 97 8.16 2.66 2.07
C ARG A 97 7.53 3.65 3.05
N ALA A 98 7.35 3.30 4.33
CA ALA A 98 6.66 4.14 5.29
C ALA A 98 7.36 5.49 5.56
N GLU A 99 8.69 5.47 5.66
CA GLU A 99 9.45 6.68 5.98
C GLU A 99 9.42 7.70 4.83
N SER A 100 9.55 7.24 3.59
CA SER A 100 9.50 8.12 2.41
C SER A 100 8.11 8.73 2.19
N SER A 101 7.06 7.97 2.48
CA SER A 101 5.66 8.38 2.34
C SER A 101 5.13 9.22 3.50
N LYS A 102 5.88 9.34 4.61
CA LYS A 102 5.37 9.91 5.86
C LYS A 102 4.71 11.30 5.69
N SER A 103 5.43 12.27 5.13
CA SER A 103 4.88 13.62 4.87
C SER A 103 3.75 13.60 3.84
N PHE A 104 3.74 12.65 2.90
CA PHE A 104 2.61 12.50 1.99
C PHE A 104 1.34 12.09 2.74
N MET A 105 1.44 11.09 3.62
CA MET A 105 0.32 10.57 4.40
C MET A 105 -0.14 11.53 5.51
N GLU A 106 0.80 12.12 6.26
CA GLU A 106 0.48 12.88 7.48
C GLU A 106 0.20 14.37 7.19
N GLU A 107 0.61 14.90 6.03
CA GLU A 107 0.49 16.33 5.72
C GLU A 107 -0.22 16.57 4.39
N THR A 108 0.21 15.91 3.31
CA THR A 108 -0.27 16.22 1.95
C THR A 108 -1.71 15.77 1.73
N LEU A 109 -2.05 14.52 2.09
CA LEU A 109 -3.41 14.00 1.91
C LEU A 109 -4.44 14.74 2.79
N PRO A 110 -4.17 14.98 4.10
CA PRO A 110 -5.05 15.82 4.93
C PRO A 110 -5.25 17.23 4.38
N MET A 111 -4.20 17.87 3.88
CA MET A 111 -4.31 19.17 3.23
C MET A 111 -5.22 19.12 2.01
N MET A 112 -5.13 18.06 1.20
CA MET A 112 -5.98 17.89 0.02
C MET A 112 -7.45 17.70 0.41
N GLU A 113 -7.74 16.90 1.44
CA GLU A 113 -9.08 16.76 2.02
C GLU A 113 -9.63 18.14 2.44
N GLU A 114 -8.88 18.90 3.23
CA GLU A 114 -9.27 20.25 3.66
C GLU A 114 -9.56 21.20 2.49
N VAL A 115 -8.76 21.12 1.43
CA VAL A 115 -8.95 21.94 0.22
C VAL A 115 -10.23 21.55 -0.52
N ILE A 116 -10.57 20.26 -0.61
CA ILE A 116 -11.80 19.79 -1.26
C ILE A 116 -13.03 20.27 -0.50
N GLN A 117 -13.00 20.24 0.84
CA GLN A 117 -14.12 20.65 1.70
C GLN A 117 -14.46 22.15 1.59
N LYS A 118 -13.56 22.97 1.04
CA LYS A 118 -13.83 24.39 0.77
C LYS A 118 -14.68 24.61 -0.48
N GLU A 119 -14.84 23.59 -1.32
CA GLU A 119 -15.62 23.64 -2.56
C GLU A 119 -15.21 24.82 -3.47
N ASN A 120 -13.93 25.16 -3.45
CA ASN A 120 -13.38 26.29 -4.18
C ASN A 120 -12.38 25.79 -5.24
N LYS A 121 -12.75 25.94 -6.51
CA LYS A 121 -11.94 25.48 -7.64
C LYS A 121 -10.56 26.09 -7.74
N GLU A 122 -10.41 27.38 -7.43
CA GLU A 122 -9.10 28.04 -7.48
C GLU A 122 -8.17 27.52 -6.39
N GLU A 123 -8.70 27.29 -5.18
CA GLU A 123 -7.96 26.65 -4.10
C GLU A 123 -7.66 25.18 -4.40
N PHE A 124 -8.62 24.46 -4.97
CA PHE A 124 -8.43 23.08 -5.43
C PHE A 124 -7.28 22.95 -6.42
N ILE A 125 -7.23 23.80 -7.45
CA ILE A 125 -6.17 23.75 -8.46
C ILE A 125 -4.78 23.96 -7.81
N LYS A 126 -4.67 24.88 -6.85
CA LYS A 126 -3.41 25.10 -6.10
C LYS A 126 -3.07 23.90 -5.21
N GLY A 127 -4.04 23.36 -4.48
CA GLY A 127 -3.86 22.17 -3.65
C GLY A 127 -3.44 20.95 -4.48
N PHE A 128 -4.03 20.78 -5.66
CA PHE A 128 -3.71 19.71 -6.59
C PHE A 128 -2.29 19.83 -7.16
N GLN A 129 -1.79 21.05 -7.42
CA GLN A 129 -0.39 21.27 -7.80
C GLN A 129 0.58 20.91 -6.67
N MET A 130 0.21 21.21 -5.42
CA MET A 130 0.98 20.79 -4.25
C MET A 130 0.99 19.27 -4.08
N LEU A 131 -0.17 18.62 -4.22
CA LEU A 131 -0.30 17.15 -4.24
C LEU A 131 0.61 16.53 -5.31
N THR A 132 0.59 17.07 -6.53
CA THR A 132 1.43 16.61 -7.65
C THR A 132 2.92 16.71 -7.32
N SER A 133 3.32 17.83 -6.71
CA SER A 133 4.71 18.05 -6.29
C SER A 133 5.12 17.05 -5.20
N ALA A 134 4.22 16.73 -4.27
CA ALA A 134 4.46 15.76 -3.21
C ALA A 134 4.57 14.32 -3.75
N CYS A 135 3.76 13.93 -4.74
CA CYS A 135 3.92 12.65 -5.45
C CYS A 135 5.33 12.52 -6.02
N ASN A 136 5.80 13.55 -6.73
CA ASN A 136 7.14 13.57 -7.32
C ASN A 136 8.26 13.58 -6.28
N ALA A 137 8.06 14.24 -5.13
CA ALA A 137 9.02 14.21 -4.03
C ALA A 137 9.15 12.80 -3.42
N CYS A 138 8.05 12.07 -3.25
CA CYS A 138 8.06 10.68 -2.81
C CYS A 138 8.79 9.80 -3.82
N HIS A 139 8.48 9.92 -5.11
CA HIS A 139 9.17 9.18 -6.17
C HIS A 139 10.68 9.45 -6.16
N ALA A 140 11.11 10.69 -5.97
CA ALA A 140 12.52 11.02 -5.87
C ALA A 140 13.21 10.39 -4.65
N LYS A 141 12.56 10.39 -3.48
CA LYS A 141 13.09 9.70 -2.28
C LYS A 141 13.26 8.20 -2.50
N GLU A 142 12.41 7.61 -3.33
CA GLU A 142 12.46 6.19 -3.66
C GLU A 142 13.38 5.84 -4.83
N GLY A 143 14.09 6.82 -5.39
CA GLY A 143 14.98 6.61 -6.54
C GLY A 143 14.24 6.45 -7.88
N GLU A 144 12.94 6.76 -7.91
CA GLU A 144 12.03 6.60 -9.03
C GLU A 144 11.78 7.94 -9.76
N SER A 145 12.75 8.87 -9.75
CA SER A 145 12.60 10.22 -10.34
C SER A 145 12.30 10.24 -11.84
N PHE A 146 12.47 9.11 -12.54
CA PHE A 146 12.09 8.96 -13.94
C PHE A 146 10.56 8.79 -14.12
N ILE A 147 9.82 8.56 -13.04
CA ILE A 147 8.35 8.55 -13.00
C ILE A 147 7.86 9.95 -12.58
N MET A 148 7.79 10.86 -13.55
CA MET A 148 7.35 12.24 -13.32
C MET A 148 5.84 12.35 -13.48
N ILE A 149 5.14 12.67 -12.39
CA ILE A 149 3.71 12.93 -12.38
C ILE A 149 3.44 14.35 -12.86
N GLN A 150 2.47 14.48 -13.76
CA GLN A 150 1.98 15.73 -14.32
C GLN A 150 0.46 15.82 -14.19
N THR A 151 -0.06 17.04 -14.27
CA THR A 151 -1.51 17.27 -14.31
C THR A 151 -2.12 16.53 -15.51
N PRO A 152 -3.25 15.80 -15.32
CA PRO A 152 -3.90 15.10 -16.43
C PRO A 152 -4.30 16.05 -17.56
N GLU A 153 -3.88 15.73 -18.79
CA GLU A 153 -4.26 16.50 -19.99
C GLU A 153 -5.51 15.93 -20.67
N ASN A 154 -5.74 14.62 -20.53
CA ASN A 154 -6.82 13.90 -21.18
C ASN A 154 -7.63 13.10 -20.16
N ARG A 155 -8.96 13.11 -20.30
CA ARG A 155 -9.86 12.29 -19.48
C ARG A 155 -10.14 10.95 -20.16
N THR A 156 -9.64 9.87 -19.58
CA THR A 156 -9.87 8.50 -20.08
C THR A 156 -11.10 7.84 -19.47
N SER A 157 -11.45 8.21 -18.24
CA SER A 157 -12.65 7.75 -17.55
C SER A 157 -13.94 8.12 -18.30
N PRO A 158 -15.04 7.37 -18.12
CA PRO A 158 -16.36 7.71 -18.64
C PRO A 158 -17.16 8.68 -17.74
N VAL A 159 -16.67 9.03 -16.55
CA VAL A 159 -17.41 9.86 -15.57
C VAL A 159 -17.46 11.34 -16.00
N ARG A 160 -18.66 11.92 -16.07
CA ARG A 160 -18.92 13.30 -16.53
C ARG A 160 -19.97 13.95 -15.63
N PHE A 161 -19.80 15.23 -15.32
CA PHE A 161 -20.73 16.06 -14.55
C PHE A 161 -20.86 17.45 -15.18
#